data_AF-A0A1M6XJM8-F1
#
_entry.id   AF-A0A1M6XJM8-F1
#
_cell.length_a   1.000
_cell.length_b   1.000
_cell.length_c   1.000
_cell.angle_alpha   90.00
_cell.angle_beta   90.00
_cell.angle_gamma   90.00
#
_symmetry.space_group_name_H-M   'P 1'
#
loop_
_entity.id
_entity.type
_entity.pdbx_description
1 polymer ?
#
loop_
_entity_poly.entity_id
_entity_poly.type
_entity_poly.pdbx_seq_one_letter_code
_entity_poly.pdbx_strand_id
1 'polypeptide(L)'
;MLDYPKLFKSDDFKQTLSIFENELKKDRKKTDDFSLVNYYIPTALKIAIKTKSDVRKWHNECGLAYLRIAEGETEEDRFWLKLDNYASAIKAFTSAGNLEKVKDAETLYSELKPKVKLPTTRIDFDEETQKQLQEFQDYIKKLAEDITKQDPEDIYRTISNGFFFPKYSDVIKASENNKNAFLNFVTTIQFDKNKNISSKGTDAEKDKKLFDTYSYQMKMSVLPYLHYILVPGIKSGKLTFENFIEFIATQSWIGKPHLKYDLGGEGKAVNWIGLLSPSIIEFFIQIQGWVSTKYYRPSFVLAVDSLTIKFEGLLRDFCERMKIPTSHIGKKGMQEVYIHNVLDNDIIKKFFNDDDLLLFNYLFSSESGLNLRNNVAHCFLDYEEYNPGQMFLLIAALLRLAKYDYKIKTSS
;
A
#
# COMPACT_ATOMS: atom_id res chain seq x y z
N MET A 1 13.18 -31.32 21.96
CA MET A 1 14.42 -31.91 21.38
C MET A 1 14.88 -31.18 20.13
N LEU A 2 14.00 -30.93 19.15
CA LEU A 2 14.38 -30.29 17.88
C LEU A 2 14.87 -28.82 18.02
N ASP A 3 14.38 -28.09 19.03
CA ASP A 3 14.78 -26.70 19.29
C ASP A 3 16.14 -26.56 20.00
N TYR A 4 16.79 -27.68 20.33
CA TYR A 4 18.09 -27.72 21.01
C TYR A 4 19.16 -28.43 20.14
N PRO A 5 19.59 -27.82 19.02
CA PRO A 5 20.45 -28.46 18.03
C PRO A 5 21.87 -28.78 18.54
N LYS A 6 22.32 -28.11 19.61
CA LYS A 6 23.61 -28.38 20.26
C LYS A 6 23.59 -29.64 21.13
N LEU A 7 22.41 -30.05 21.62
CA LEU A 7 22.25 -31.20 22.52
C LEU A 7 21.84 -32.47 21.77
N PHE A 8 20.96 -32.35 20.78
CA PHE A 8 20.47 -33.50 20.00
C PHE A 8 21.02 -33.45 18.56
N LYS A 9 21.78 -34.47 18.15
CA LYS A 9 22.39 -34.62 16.82
C LYS A 9 21.43 -35.30 15.84
N SER A 10 21.83 -35.44 14.57
CA SER A 10 21.04 -36.11 13.54
C SER A 10 20.77 -37.57 13.87
N ASP A 11 21.74 -38.26 14.47
CA ASP A 11 21.64 -39.69 14.79
C ASP A 11 20.58 -40.00 15.86
N ASP A 12 20.30 -39.04 16.74
CA ASP A 12 19.26 -39.16 17.78
C ASP A 12 17.83 -39.24 17.19
N PHE A 13 17.68 -38.88 15.92
CA PHE A 13 16.41 -38.94 15.19
C PHE A 13 16.41 -40.03 14.11
N LYS A 14 17.39 -40.94 14.12
CA LYS A 14 17.43 -42.05 13.18
C LYS A 14 16.19 -42.93 13.39
N GLN A 15 15.55 -43.31 12.29
CA GLN A 15 14.29 -44.09 12.28
C GLN A 15 13.06 -43.40 12.89
N THR A 16 13.13 -42.17 13.42
CA THR A 16 11.93 -41.52 13.97
C THR A 16 10.92 -41.14 12.90
N LEU A 17 11.36 -40.91 11.65
CA LEU A 17 10.46 -40.63 10.52
C LEU A 17 9.48 -41.76 10.24
N SER A 18 9.84 -43.03 10.47
CA SER A 18 8.91 -44.15 10.23
C SER A 18 7.72 -44.14 11.19
N ILE A 19 7.85 -43.49 12.36
CA ILE A 19 6.73 -43.29 13.30
C ILE A 19 5.68 -42.39 12.63
N PHE A 20 6.11 -41.28 12.03
CA PHE A 20 5.22 -40.37 11.30
C PHE A 20 4.63 -41.01 10.05
N GLU A 21 5.41 -41.84 9.33
CA GLU A 21 4.92 -42.56 8.15
C GLU A 21 3.86 -43.61 8.52
N ASN A 22 4.03 -44.29 9.65
CA ASN A 22 3.03 -45.23 10.15
C ASN A 22 1.77 -44.49 10.60
N GLU A 23 1.89 -43.28 11.16
CA GLU A 23 0.75 -42.46 11.53
C GLU A 23 -0.07 -42.02 10.31
N LEU A 24 0.58 -41.65 9.20
CA LEU A 24 -0.08 -41.33 7.94
C LEU A 24 -0.87 -42.51 7.34
N LYS A 25 -0.49 -43.76 7.67
CA LYS A 25 -1.13 -44.99 7.19
C LYS A 25 -2.28 -45.47 8.09
N LYS A 26 -2.41 -44.94 9.31
CA LYS A 26 -3.48 -45.35 10.24
C LYS A 26 -4.82 -44.82 9.77
N ASP A 27 -5.88 -45.52 10.16
CA ASP A 27 -7.25 -45.12 9.89
C ASP A 27 -7.52 -43.73 10.49
N ARG A 28 -8.00 -42.81 9.65
CA ARG A 28 -7.97 -41.34 9.90
C ARG A 28 -8.89 -40.85 11.01
N LYS A 29 -9.63 -41.76 11.66
CA LYS A 29 -10.42 -41.46 12.86
C LYS A 29 -9.57 -41.07 14.07
N LYS A 30 -8.26 -41.36 14.08
CA LYS A 30 -7.37 -41.06 15.22
C LYS A 30 -6.51 -39.79 15.09
N THR A 31 -6.21 -39.36 13.87
CA THR A 31 -5.37 -38.19 13.60
C THR A 31 -6.05 -37.37 12.51
N ASP A 32 -6.68 -36.27 12.91
CA ASP A 32 -7.39 -35.39 11.98
C ASP A 32 -6.40 -34.61 11.09
N ASP A 33 -6.86 -34.20 9.91
CA ASP A 33 -6.03 -33.47 8.96
C ASP A 33 -5.53 -32.13 9.56
N PHE A 34 -6.30 -31.54 10.49
CA PHE A 34 -5.88 -30.36 11.24
C PHE A 34 -4.61 -30.61 12.06
N SER A 35 -4.55 -31.71 12.81
CA SER A 35 -3.36 -32.07 13.57
C SER A 35 -2.20 -32.43 12.66
N LEU A 36 -2.48 -33.04 11.50
CA LEU A 36 -1.46 -33.36 10.51
C LEU A 36 -0.72 -32.11 10.03
N VAL A 37 -1.45 -31.09 9.59
CA VAL A 37 -0.86 -29.88 9.01
C VAL A 37 -0.22 -28.97 10.08
N ASN A 38 -0.75 -28.93 11.30
CA ASN A 38 -0.26 -28.02 12.33
C ASN A 38 0.84 -28.62 13.23
N TYR A 39 0.87 -29.93 13.44
CA TYR A 39 1.77 -30.55 14.42
C TYR A 39 2.64 -31.66 13.83
N TYR A 40 2.03 -32.66 13.17
CA TYR A 40 2.76 -33.87 12.77
C TYR A 40 3.71 -33.61 11.61
N ILE A 41 3.21 -33.11 10.47
CA ILE A 41 4.02 -32.91 9.27
C ILE A 41 5.09 -31.83 9.47
N PRO A 42 4.83 -30.69 10.13
CA PRO A 42 5.88 -29.71 10.46
C PRO A 42 7.01 -30.32 11.29
N THR A 43 6.68 -31.21 12.24
CA THR A 43 7.68 -31.92 13.05
C THR A 43 8.47 -32.92 12.20
N ALA A 44 7.79 -33.68 11.33
CA ALA A 44 8.43 -34.61 10.40
C ALA A 44 9.38 -33.89 9.42
N LEU A 45 8.99 -32.71 8.92
CA LEU A 45 9.84 -31.86 8.07
C LEU A 45 11.10 -31.40 8.80
N LYS A 46 10.98 -30.91 10.04
CA LYS A 46 12.15 -30.54 10.87
C LYS A 46 13.11 -31.72 11.04
N ILE A 47 12.59 -32.93 11.27
CA ILE A 47 13.39 -34.15 11.38
C ILE A 47 14.03 -34.53 10.04
N ALA A 48 13.28 -34.49 8.94
CA ALA A 48 13.76 -34.81 7.60
C ALA A 48 14.91 -33.89 7.19
N ILE A 49 14.79 -32.57 7.43
CA ILE A 49 15.87 -31.60 7.19
C ILE A 49 17.10 -31.96 8.03
N LYS A 50 16.91 -32.22 9.32
CA LYS A 50 18.00 -32.52 10.25
C LYS A 50 18.72 -33.84 9.95
N THR A 51 17.99 -34.82 9.40
CA THR A 51 18.51 -36.14 8.99
C THR A 51 18.92 -36.20 7.52
N LYS A 52 18.80 -35.09 6.77
CA LYS A 52 19.03 -35.02 5.31
C LYS A 52 18.21 -36.05 4.51
N SER A 53 17.01 -36.33 4.98
CA SER A 53 16.05 -37.22 4.31
C SER A 53 15.19 -36.45 3.30
N ASP A 54 14.44 -37.16 2.46
CA ASP A 54 13.54 -36.52 1.49
C ASP A 54 12.42 -35.73 2.17
N VAL A 55 12.39 -34.42 1.90
CA VAL A 55 11.37 -33.48 2.38
C VAL A 55 10.17 -33.37 1.44
N ARG A 56 10.33 -33.76 0.16
CA ARG A 56 9.29 -33.57 -0.87
C ARG A 56 8.06 -34.38 -0.55
N LYS A 57 8.24 -35.63 -0.11
CA LYS A 57 7.15 -36.50 0.36
C LYS A 57 6.28 -35.82 1.42
N TRP A 58 6.89 -35.25 2.45
CA TRP A 58 6.18 -34.59 3.55
C TRP A 58 5.43 -33.33 3.10
N HIS A 59 6.05 -32.53 2.22
CA HIS A 59 5.38 -31.40 1.60
C HIS A 59 4.18 -31.83 0.74
N ASN A 60 4.29 -32.93 0.00
CA ASN A 60 3.19 -33.46 -0.80
C ASN A 60 2.02 -33.93 0.08
N GLU A 61 2.31 -34.66 1.15
CA GLU A 61 1.28 -35.08 2.12
C GLU A 61 0.62 -33.88 2.82
N CYS A 62 1.39 -32.83 3.09
CA CYS A 62 0.86 -31.58 3.65
C CYS A 62 -0.15 -30.93 2.69
N GLY A 63 0.18 -30.86 1.40
CA GLY A 63 -0.73 -30.35 0.38
C GLY A 63 -2.02 -31.17 0.27
N LEU A 64 -1.91 -32.51 0.29
CA LEU A 64 -3.08 -33.39 0.27
C LEU A 64 -3.95 -33.24 1.51
N ALA A 65 -3.36 -33.03 2.69
CA ALA A 65 -4.11 -32.79 3.92
C ALA A 65 -4.88 -31.47 3.86
N TYR A 66 -4.26 -30.39 3.37
CA TYR A 66 -4.95 -29.12 3.17
C TYR A 66 -6.11 -29.22 2.17
N LEU A 67 -5.94 -29.97 1.07
CA LEU A 67 -7.05 -30.21 0.13
C LEU A 67 -8.23 -30.92 0.81
N ARG A 68 -7.98 -31.90 1.68
CA ARG A 68 -9.04 -32.60 2.41
C ARG A 68 -9.75 -31.72 3.43
N ILE A 69 -9.01 -30.87 4.15
CA ILE A 69 -9.60 -29.86 5.03
C ILE A 69 -10.52 -28.95 4.20
N ALA A 70 -10.04 -28.48 3.05
CA ALA A 70 -10.84 -27.65 2.15
C ALA A 70 -12.09 -28.38 1.63
N GLU A 71 -11.99 -29.66 1.25
CA GLU A 71 -13.13 -30.46 0.80
C GLU A 71 -14.19 -30.62 1.89
N GLY A 72 -13.77 -30.74 3.17
CA GLY A 72 -14.66 -30.79 4.32
C GLY A 72 -15.43 -29.49 4.59
N GLU A 73 -14.95 -28.34 4.10
CA GLU A 73 -15.66 -27.07 4.19
C GLU A 73 -16.73 -26.97 3.09
N THR A 74 -17.98 -27.26 3.46
CA THR A 74 -19.15 -27.24 2.56
C THR A 74 -20.00 -25.97 2.68
N GLU A 75 -19.86 -25.23 3.78
CA GLU A 75 -20.66 -24.04 4.05
C GLU A 75 -20.16 -22.82 3.26
N GLU A 76 -21.05 -22.19 2.47
CA GLU A 76 -20.66 -21.09 1.58
C GLU A 76 -20.10 -19.87 2.32
N ASP A 77 -20.61 -19.57 3.52
CA ASP A 77 -20.16 -18.47 4.38
C ASP A 77 -18.75 -18.72 4.96
N ARG A 78 -18.24 -19.95 4.84
CA ARG A 78 -16.90 -20.38 5.25
C ARG A 78 -15.97 -20.66 4.09
N PHE A 79 -16.37 -20.36 2.85
CA PHE A 79 -15.51 -20.55 1.68
C PHE A 79 -14.18 -19.78 1.75
N TRP A 80 -14.07 -18.75 2.60
CA TRP A 80 -12.80 -18.09 2.90
C TRP A 80 -11.79 -19.03 3.58
N LEU A 81 -12.22 -19.95 4.46
CA LEU A 81 -11.39 -21.00 5.05
C LEU A 81 -10.95 -22.01 3.98
N LYS A 82 -11.89 -22.41 3.13
CA LYS A 82 -11.62 -23.33 2.02
C LYS A 82 -10.58 -22.76 1.05
N LEU A 83 -10.70 -21.46 0.74
CA LEU A 83 -9.76 -20.74 -0.12
C LEU A 83 -8.35 -20.65 0.51
N ASP A 84 -8.26 -20.40 1.83
CA ASP A 84 -6.97 -20.38 2.55
C ASP A 84 -6.26 -21.74 2.55
N ASN A 85 -7.02 -22.81 2.73
CA ASN A 85 -6.50 -24.17 2.65
C ASN A 85 -6.00 -24.50 1.23
N TYR A 86 -6.70 -24.07 0.17
CA TYR A 86 -6.18 -24.21 -1.20
C TYR A 86 -4.86 -23.44 -1.41
N ALA A 87 -4.75 -22.20 -0.92
CA ALA A 87 -3.50 -21.45 -0.98
C ALA A 87 -2.35 -22.15 -0.25
N SER A 88 -2.64 -22.72 0.93
CA SER A 88 -1.68 -23.51 1.72
C SER A 88 -1.28 -24.80 1.00
N ALA A 89 -2.22 -25.47 0.33
CA ALA A 89 -1.94 -26.64 -0.51
C ALA A 89 -1.02 -26.30 -1.68
N ILE A 90 -1.26 -25.19 -2.39
CA ILE A 90 -0.41 -24.71 -3.50
C ILE A 90 1.04 -24.50 -3.02
N LYS A 91 1.23 -23.82 -1.89
CA LYS A 91 2.56 -23.61 -1.28
C LYS A 91 3.26 -24.94 -0.95
N ALA A 92 2.51 -25.88 -0.38
CA ALA A 92 3.03 -27.20 -0.02
C ALA A 92 3.42 -28.01 -1.27
N PHE A 93 2.58 -28.09 -2.30
CA PHE A 93 2.90 -28.79 -3.55
C PHE A 93 4.05 -28.13 -4.32
N THR A 94 4.15 -26.81 -4.30
CA THR A 94 5.29 -26.07 -4.86
C THR A 94 6.60 -26.48 -4.17
N SER A 95 6.58 -26.56 -2.84
CA SER A 95 7.73 -27.01 -2.03
C SER A 95 8.07 -28.48 -2.26
N ALA A 96 7.10 -29.31 -2.64
CA ALA A 96 7.30 -30.70 -3.04
C ALA A 96 7.84 -30.85 -4.48
N GLY A 97 7.74 -29.79 -5.31
CA GLY A 97 8.03 -29.85 -6.74
C GLY A 97 6.94 -30.57 -7.56
N ASN A 98 5.74 -30.72 -7.02
CA ASN A 98 4.63 -31.42 -7.68
C ASN A 98 3.81 -30.44 -8.55
N LEU A 99 4.30 -30.17 -9.77
CA LEU A 99 3.70 -29.18 -10.68
C LEU A 99 2.28 -29.52 -11.11
N GLU A 100 1.94 -30.80 -11.23
CA GLU A 100 0.59 -31.25 -11.57
C GLU A 100 -0.40 -30.86 -10.47
N LYS A 101 -0.09 -31.19 -9.22
CA LYS A 101 -0.94 -30.84 -8.07
C LYS A 101 -0.98 -29.35 -7.78
N VAL A 102 0.08 -28.60 -8.09
CA VAL A 102 0.06 -27.13 -8.06
C VAL A 102 -1.02 -26.62 -9.01
N LYS A 103 -1.01 -27.06 -10.26
CA LYS A 103 -1.98 -26.63 -11.27
C LYS A 103 -3.41 -27.02 -10.91
N ASP A 104 -3.63 -28.24 -10.41
CA ASP A 104 -4.94 -28.69 -9.92
C ASP A 104 -5.46 -27.75 -8.81
N ALA A 105 -4.63 -27.47 -7.82
CA ALA A 105 -5.00 -26.64 -6.68
C ALA A 105 -5.20 -25.16 -7.08
N GLU A 106 -4.42 -24.64 -8.03
CA GLU A 106 -4.60 -23.29 -8.60
C GLU A 106 -5.93 -23.14 -9.36
N THR A 107 -6.35 -24.17 -10.09
CA THR A 107 -7.68 -24.21 -10.72
C THR A 107 -8.77 -24.15 -9.66
N LEU A 108 -8.71 -25.02 -8.64
CA LEU A 108 -9.68 -25.05 -7.54
C LEU A 108 -9.74 -23.70 -6.79
N TYR A 109 -8.58 -23.11 -6.54
CA TYR A 109 -8.46 -21.79 -5.93
C TYR A 109 -9.16 -20.71 -6.76
N SER A 110 -8.87 -20.67 -8.07
CA SER A 110 -9.42 -19.68 -9.00
C SER A 110 -10.93 -19.79 -9.17
N GLU A 111 -11.46 -21.01 -9.20
CA GLU A 111 -12.91 -21.26 -9.31
C GLU A 111 -13.68 -20.90 -8.04
N LEU A 112 -13.07 -21.09 -6.86
CA LEU A 112 -13.70 -20.77 -5.58
C LEU A 112 -13.65 -19.26 -5.27
N LYS A 113 -12.58 -18.58 -5.70
CA LYS A 113 -12.31 -17.17 -5.34
C LYS A 113 -13.49 -16.21 -5.57
N PRO A 114 -14.23 -16.25 -6.70
CA PRO A 114 -15.42 -15.41 -6.90
C PRO A 114 -16.54 -15.68 -5.88
N LYS A 115 -16.66 -16.92 -5.40
CA LYS A 115 -17.74 -17.39 -4.51
C LYS A 115 -17.51 -17.02 -3.04
N VAL A 116 -16.28 -16.66 -2.66
CA VAL A 116 -15.97 -16.22 -1.28
C VAL A 116 -16.71 -14.93 -0.97
N LYS A 117 -17.46 -14.95 0.13
CA LYS A 117 -18.22 -13.82 0.68
C LYS A 117 -17.78 -13.61 2.12
N LEU A 118 -17.70 -12.34 2.53
CA LEU A 118 -17.54 -11.97 3.94
C LEU A 118 -18.80 -11.23 4.39
N PRO A 119 -19.41 -11.60 5.52
CA PRO A 119 -20.53 -10.85 6.06
C PRO A 119 -20.06 -9.43 6.40
N THR A 120 -20.87 -8.44 6.04
CA THR A 120 -20.61 -7.04 6.40
C THR A 120 -21.37 -6.71 7.66
N THR A 121 -20.65 -6.33 8.72
CA THR A 121 -21.24 -5.77 9.93
C THR A 121 -20.88 -4.30 10.00
N ARG A 122 -21.90 -3.47 10.15
CA ARG A 122 -21.74 -2.04 10.40
C ARG A 122 -21.98 -1.78 11.87
N ILE A 123 -21.03 -1.12 12.51
CA ILE A 123 -21.15 -0.61 13.86
C ILE A 123 -21.20 0.90 13.72
N ASP A 124 -22.32 1.50 14.09
CA ASP A 124 -22.45 2.94 14.12
C ASP A 124 -21.80 3.51 15.38
N PHE A 125 -21.28 4.73 15.28
CA PHE A 125 -20.76 5.45 16.44
C PHE A 125 -21.89 5.80 17.40
N ASP A 126 -21.61 5.78 18.70
CA ASP A 126 -22.53 6.28 19.72
C ASP A 126 -22.75 7.80 19.59
N GLU A 127 -23.80 8.32 20.24
CA GLU A 127 -24.20 9.73 20.14
C GLU A 127 -23.11 10.70 20.62
N GLU A 128 -22.33 10.32 21.64
CA GLU A 128 -21.24 11.16 22.17
C GLU A 128 -20.11 11.27 21.15
N THR A 129 -19.68 10.14 20.60
CA THR A 129 -18.67 10.07 19.54
C THR A 129 -19.13 10.85 18.31
N GLN A 130 -20.38 10.70 17.88
CA GLN A 130 -20.93 11.48 16.76
C GLN A 130 -20.84 12.99 17.00
N LYS A 131 -21.19 13.44 18.22
CA LYS A 131 -21.11 14.86 18.59
C LYS A 131 -19.65 15.36 18.55
N GLN A 132 -18.71 14.62 19.13
CA GLN A 132 -17.29 14.99 19.11
C GLN A 132 -16.75 15.08 17.67
N LEU A 133 -17.14 14.14 16.80
CA LEU A 133 -16.76 14.16 15.39
C LEU A 133 -17.34 15.38 14.67
N GLN A 134 -18.59 15.76 14.95
CA GLN A 134 -19.20 16.95 14.37
C GLN A 134 -18.49 18.23 14.81
N GLU A 135 -18.21 18.38 16.11
CA GLU A 135 -17.47 19.53 16.65
C GLU A 135 -16.08 19.65 16.00
N PHE A 136 -15.40 18.53 15.78
CA PHE A 136 -14.11 18.50 15.08
C PHE A 136 -14.23 18.90 13.60
N GLN A 137 -15.26 18.43 12.89
CA GLN A 137 -15.52 18.84 11.50
C GLN A 137 -15.82 20.34 11.40
N ASP A 138 -16.61 20.89 12.32
CA ASP A 138 -16.92 22.33 12.35
C ASP A 138 -15.67 23.17 12.62
N TYR A 139 -14.78 22.69 13.50
CA TYR A 139 -13.48 23.31 13.74
C TYR A 139 -12.59 23.32 12.47
N ILE A 140 -12.46 22.19 11.79
CA ILE A 140 -11.70 22.07 10.52
C ILE A 140 -12.25 23.03 9.49
N LYS A 141 -13.58 23.07 9.34
CA LYS A 141 -14.24 23.94 8.38
C LYS A 141 -13.94 25.41 8.65
N LYS A 142 -14.02 25.86 9.91
CA LYS A 142 -13.71 27.24 10.29
C LYS A 142 -12.26 27.62 9.96
N LEU A 143 -11.30 26.72 10.25
CA LEU A 143 -9.90 26.94 9.89
C LEU A 143 -9.69 27.06 8.38
N ALA A 144 -10.35 26.21 7.60
CA ALA A 144 -10.29 26.26 6.14
C ALA A 144 -10.88 27.56 5.59
N GLU A 145 -12.02 28.01 6.12
CA GLU A 145 -12.66 29.27 5.74
C GLU A 145 -11.73 30.48 5.96
N ASP A 146 -10.98 30.51 7.06
CA ASP A 146 -10.03 31.60 7.32
C ASP A 146 -8.88 31.63 6.30
N ILE A 147 -8.41 30.46 5.84
CA ILE A 147 -7.37 30.39 4.81
C ILE A 147 -7.90 30.75 3.44
N THR A 148 -9.13 30.36 3.09
CA THR A 148 -9.73 30.74 1.81
C THR A 148 -9.89 32.25 1.62
N LYS A 149 -9.75 33.06 2.68
CA LYS A 149 -9.73 34.53 2.61
C LYS A 149 -8.39 35.10 2.10
N GLN A 150 -7.29 34.37 2.24
CA GLN A 150 -5.95 34.78 1.80
C GLN A 150 -5.79 34.75 0.27
N ASP A 151 -4.73 35.33 -0.29
CA ASP A 151 -4.49 35.28 -1.73
C ASP A 151 -4.17 33.85 -2.23
N PRO A 152 -4.43 33.51 -3.51
CA PRO A 152 -4.24 32.14 -4.01
C PRO A 152 -2.85 31.57 -3.76
N GLU A 153 -1.80 32.37 -3.92
CA GLU A 153 -0.43 31.95 -3.64
C GLU A 153 -0.22 31.55 -2.16
N ASP A 154 -0.80 32.30 -1.22
CA ASP A 154 -0.69 32.03 0.20
C ASP A 154 -1.46 30.77 0.60
N ILE A 155 -2.61 30.53 -0.05
CA ILE A 155 -3.36 29.27 0.08
C ILE A 155 -2.47 28.10 -0.36
N TYR A 156 -1.81 28.19 -1.53
CA TYR A 156 -0.92 27.15 -2.03
C TYR A 156 0.31 26.94 -1.15
N ARG A 157 0.92 28.02 -0.64
CA ARG A 157 2.02 27.96 0.34
C ARG A 157 1.58 27.29 1.63
N THR A 158 0.38 27.59 2.12
CA THR A 158 -0.17 26.97 3.35
C THR A 158 -0.33 25.48 3.19
N ILE A 159 -0.85 25.01 2.05
CA ILE A 159 -0.95 23.57 1.76
C ILE A 159 0.43 22.93 1.62
N SER A 160 1.34 23.60 0.92
CA SER A 160 2.71 23.14 0.71
C SER A 160 3.50 23.01 2.02
N ASN A 161 3.33 23.95 2.95
CA ASN A 161 3.98 23.91 4.26
C ASN A 161 3.46 22.78 5.14
N GLY A 162 2.27 22.23 4.84
CA GLY A 162 1.81 21.02 5.48
C GLY A 162 1.27 21.20 6.89
N PHE A 163 0.81 22.41 7.22
CA PHE A 163 0.39 22.80 8.57
C PHE A 163 -0.60 21.83 9.23
N PHE A 164 -1.46 21.21 8.44
CA PHE A 164 -2.56 20.34 8.85
C PHE A 164 -2.30 18.86 8.57
N PHE A 165 -1.11 18.52 8.08
CA PHE A 165 -0.73 17.11 7.93
C PHE A 165 -0.19 16.57 9.26
N PRO A 166 -0.48 15.30 9.59
CA PRO A 166 0.08 14.69 10.78
C PRO A 166 1.61 14.66 10.72
N LYS A 167 2.24 15.01 11.82
CA LYS A 167 3.70 14.89 11.96
C LYS A 167 4.07 13.42 12.13
N TYR A 168 5.15 13.00 11.49
CA TYR A 168 5.66 11.63 11.56
C TYR A 168 5.85 11.14 13.00
N SER A 169 6.40 11.99 13.87
CA SER A 169 6.61 11.67 15.29
C SER A 169 5.31 11.36 16.04
N ASP A 170 4.22 12.04 15.68
CA ASP A 170 2.93 11.90 16.35
C ASP A 170 2.20 10.64 15.84
N VAL A 171 2.35 10.34 14.54
CA VAL A 171 1.84 9.10 13.93
C VAL A 171 2.52 7.88 14.54
N ILE A 172 3.85 7.89 14.71
CA ILE A 172 4.57 6.80 15.37
C ILE A 172 4.01 6.57 16.77
N LYS A 173 3.97 7.61 17.60
CA LYS A 173 3.48 7.50 18.98
C LYS A 173 2.06 6.95 19.03
N ALA A 174 1.18 7.43 18.16
CA ALA A 174 -0.19 6.95 18.07
C ALA A 174 -0.25 5.47 17.63
N SER A 175 0.60 5.05 16.68
CA SER A 175 0.64 3.68 16.19
C SER A 175 1.16 2.67 17.23
N GLU A 176 2.07 3.10 18.11
CA GLU A 176 2.62 2.25 19.19
C GLU A 176 1.64 2.04 20.35
N ASN A 177 0.80 3.04 20.62
CA ASN A 177 -0.19 3.01 21.71
C ASN A 177 -1.43 2.16 21.38
N ASN A 178 -1.65 1.82 20.10
CA ASN A 178 -2.85 1.13 19.65
C ASN A 178 -2.73 -0.41 19.74
N LYS A 179 -2.33 -0.93 20.91
CA LYS A 179 -2.23 -2.37 21.17
C LYS A 179 -3.58 -2.94 21.54
N ASN A 180 -4.34 -3.41 20.55
CA ASN A 180 -5.47 -4.30 20.80
C ASN A 180 -4.95 -5.69 21.22
N ALA A 181 -4.69 -5.86 22.52
CA ALA A 181 -4.17 -7.10 23.11
C ALA A 181 -5.02 -8.34 22.75
N PHE A 182 -6.32 -8.16 22.54
CA PHE A 182 -7.23 -9.21 22.08
C PHE A 182 -6.89 -9.75 20.68
N LEU A 183 -6.51 -8.87 19.74
CA LEU A 183 -6.18 -9.28 18.37
C LEU A 183 -4.87 -10.09 18.29
N ASN A 184 -4.00 -10.00 19.31
CA ASN A 184 -2.79 -10.81 19.40
C ASN A 184 -3.08 -12.31 19.67
N PHE A 185 -4.30 -12.65 20.10
CA PHE A 185 -4.72 -14.04 20.36
C PHE A 185 -5.46 -14.68 19.19
N VAL A 186 -5.72 -13.95 18.09
CA VAL A 186 -6.44 -14.45 16.91
C VAL A 186 -5.59 -14.32 15.65
N THR A 187 -5.63 -15.34 14.80
CA THR A 187 -4.99 -15.27 13.49
C THR A 187 -5.79 -14.35 12.59
N THR A 188 -5.20 -13.24 12.15
CA THR A 188 -5.85 -12.31 11.23
C THR A 188 -5.50 -12.70 9.78
N ILE A 189 -6.52 -13.11 9.01
CA ILE A 189 -6.41 -13.32 7.57
C ILE A 189 -6.89 -12.06 6.87
N GLN A 190 -6.11 -11.56 5.91
CA GLN A 190 -6.46 -10.35 5.15
C GLN A 190 -6.66 -10.70 3.69
N PHE A 191 -7.78 -10.23 3.15
CA PHE A 191 -8.11 -10.31 1.73
C PHE A 191 -7.79 -8.98 1.07
N ASP A 192 -7.07 -9.02 -0.05
CA ASP A 192 -6.99 -7.85 -0.93
C ASP A 192 -8.27 -7.70 -1.78
N LYS A 193 -8.34 -6.64 -2.59
CA LYS A 193 -9.47 -6.39 -3.50
C LYS A 193 -9.72 -7.55 -4.47
N ASN A 194 -8.65 -8.23 -4.88
CA ASN A 194 -8.72 -9.40 -5.75
C ASN A 194 -9.05 -10.68 -4.98
N LYS A 195 -9.35 -10.61 -3.67
CA LYS A 195 -9.57 -11.73 -2.74
C LYS A 195 -8.35 -12.65 -2.58
N ASN A 196 -7.15 -12.16 -2.86
CA ASN A 196 -5.93 -12.88 -2.51
C ASN A 196 -5.73 -12.82 -1.00
N ILE A 197 -5.28 -13.94 -0.43
CA ILE A 197 -5.04 -14.08 0.99
C ILE A 197 -3.58 -13.72 1.29
N SER A 198 -3.38 -12.84 2.27
CA SER A 198 -2.08 -12.61 2.88
C SER A 198 -2.13 -12.88 4.38
N SER A 199 -1.14 -13.63 4.87
CA SER A 199 -0.79 -13.72 6.29
C SER A 199 0.55 -13.01 6.47
N LYS A 200 0.59 -11.94 7.26
CA LYS A 200 1.80 -11.10 7.39
C LYS A 200 2.59 -11.49 8.65
N GLY A 201 3.92 -11.49 8.52
CA GLY A 201 4.86 -11.61 9.63
C GLY A 201 4.98 -10.32 10.45
N THR A 202 5.71 -10.37 11.55
CA THR A 202 5.77 -9.34 12.61
C THR A 202 6.28 -7.96 12.17
N ASP A 203 7.21 -7.88 11.22
CA ASP A 203 7.78 -6.58 10.78
C ASP A 203 6.85 -5.83 9.82
N ALA A 204 6.20 -6.55 8.90
CA ALA A 204 5.18 -5.98 8.03
C ALA A 204 3.94 -5.49 8.81
N GLU A 205 3.77 -5.94 10.06
CA GLU A 205 2.71 -5.53 10.96
C GLU A 205 2.93 -4.12 11.55
N LYS A 206 4.20 -3.71 11.74
CA LYS A 206 4.54 -2.37 12.26
C LYS A 206 4.26 -1.29 11.22
N ASP A 207 4.76 -1.47 10.00
CA ASP A 207 4.52 -0.53 8.90
C ASP A 207 3.03 -0.44 8.60
N LYS A 208 2.31 -1.56 8.68
CA LYS A 208 0.86 -1.57 8.55
C LYS A 208 0.19 -0.68 9.61
N LYS A 209 0.51 -0.86 10.89
CA LYS A 209 -0.06 -0.05 11.98
C LYS A 209 0.22 1.44 11.80
N LEU A 210 1.43 1.78 11.36
CA LEU A 210 1.81 3.16 11.05
C LEU A 210 0.91 3.74 9.94
N PHE A 211 0.81 3.06 8.79
CA PHE A 211 0.03 3.55 7.66
C PHE A 211 -1.48 3.47 7.87
N ASP A 212 -2.00 2.52 8.65
CA ASP A 212 -3.41 2.47 9.05
C ASP A 212 -3.75 3.69 9.93
N THR A 213 -2.90 3.99 10.91
CA THR A 213 -3.04 5.17 11.79
C THR A 213 -2.97 6.45 10.97
N TYR A 214 -2.00 6.55 10.06
CA TYR A 214 -1.87 7.70 9.18
C TYR A 214 -3.09 7.82 8.25
N SER A 215 -3.56 6.73 7.64
CA SER A 215 -4.75 6.72 6.78
C SER A 215 -5.99 7.24 7.51
N TYR A 216 -6.19 6.82 8.75
CA TYR A 216 -7.28 7.31 9.59
C TYR A 216 -7.17 8.82 9.80
N GLN A 217 -6.01 9.32 10.23
CA GLN A 217 -5.79 10.76 10.43
C GLN A 217 -5.98 11.56 9.14
N MET A 218 -5.50 11.06 8.00
CA MET A 218 -5.70 11.66 6.69
C MET A 218 -7.18 11.78 6.32
N LYS A 219 -7.97 10.72 6.57
CA LYS A 219 -9.43 10.71 6.31
C LYS A 219 -10.21 11.62 7.24
N MET A 220 -9.82 11.68 8.51
CA MET A 220 -10.55 12.46 9.52
C MET A 220 -10.22 13.95 9.47
N SER A 221 -9.00 14.32 9.09
CA SER A 221 -8.52 15.71 9.16
C SER A 221 -8.12 16.29 7.81
N VAL A 222 -7.07 15.74 7.18
CA VAL A 222 -6.46 16.33 5.98
C VAL A 222 -7.41 16.39 4.80
N LEU A 223 -8.14 15.31 4.52
CA LEU A 223 -9.07 15.26 3.40
C LEU A 223 -10.25 16.23 3.55
N PRO A 224 -10.96 16.27 4.69
CA PRO A 224 -11.97 17.29 4.97
C PRO A 224 -11.41 18.72 4.85
N TYR A 225 -10.22 18.95 5.39
CA TYR A 225 -9.59 20.26 5.31
C TYR A 225 -9.29 20.69 3.86
N LEU A 226 -8.66 19.81 3.08
CA LEU A 226 -8.40 20.06 1.66
C LEU A 226 -9.70 20.26 0.87
N HIS A 227 -10.75 19.49 1.20
CA HIS A 227 -12.08 19.67 0.61
C HIS A 227 -12.63 21.07 0.89
N TYR A 228 -12.61 21.52 2.15
CA TYR A 228 -13.12 22.83 2.56
C TYR A 228 -12.30 24.01 2.04
N ILE A 229 -11.06 23.79 1.59
CA ILE A 229 -10.28 24.81 0.88
C ILE A 229 -10.52 24.77 -0.63
N LEU A 230 -10.25 23.62 -1.24
CA LEU A 230 -10.19 23.49 -2.70
C LEU A 230 -11.57 23.63 -3.33
N VAL A 231 -12.59 22.97 -2.79
CA VAL A 231 -13.92 22.97 -3.41
C VAL A 231 -14.56 24.38 -3.36
N PRO A 232 -14.62 25.08 -2.21
CA PRO A 232 -15.11 26.46 -2.16
C PRO A 232 -14.22 27.44 -2.93
N GLY A 233 -12.89 27.26 -2.87
CA GLY A 233 -11.93 28.09 -3.61
C GLY A 233 -12.13 28.01 -5.12
N ILE A 234 -12.33 26.80 -5.66
CA ILE A 234 -12.64 26.59 -7.08
C ILE A 234 -14.03 27.13 -7.42
N LYS A 235 -15.03 26.83 -6.59
CA LYS A 235 -16.41 27.29 -6.80
C LYS A 235 -16.52 28.81 -6.89
N SER A 236 -15.75 29.54 -6.08
CA SER A 236 -15.73 31.00 -6.08
C SER A 236 -14.93 31.63 -7.22
N GLY A 237 -14.19 30.82 -7.99
CA GLY A 237 -13.26 31.29 -9.01
C GLY A 237 -11.96 31.86 -8.44
N LYS A 238 -11.74 31.77 -7.12
CA LYS A 238 -10.52 32.24 -6.46
C LYS A 238 -9.32 31.35 -6.74
N LEU A 239 -9.55 30.03 -6.74
CA LEU A 239 -8.58 29.04 -7.17
C LEU A 239 -8.93 28.60 -8.58
N THR A 240 -8.02 28.79 -9.53
CA THR A 240 -8.21 28.38 -10.92
C THR A 240 -7.05 27.50 -11.37
N PHE A 241 -7.19 26.82 -12.51
CA PHE A 241 -6.06 26.05 -13.01
C PHE A 241 -4.93 26.97 -13.47
N GLU A 242 -5.24 28.18 -13.95
CA GLU A 242 -4.27 29.17 -14.40
C GLU A 242 -3.37 29.63 -13.26
N ASN A 243 -3.96 30.11 -12.15
CA ASN A 243 -3.14 30.59 -11.02
C ASN A 243 -2.41 29.46 -10.30
N PHE A 244 -2.97 28.23 -10.28
CA PHE A 244 -2.25 27.05 -9.80
C PHE A 244 -1.03 26.72 -10.67
N ILE A 245 -1.21 26.66 -11.99
CA ILE A 245 -0.13 26.35 -12.94
C ILE A 245 0.95 27.45 -12.89
N GLU A 246 0.54 28.72 -12.84
CA GLU A 246 1.44 29.86 -12.68
C GLU A 246 2.26 29.76 -11.39
N PHE A 247 1.63 29.42 -10.27
CA PHE A 247 2.33 29.20 -9.01
C PHE A 247 3.39 28.10 -9.13
N ILE A 248 3.06 26.94 -9.70
CA ILE A 248 4.05 25.86 -9.91
C ILE A 248 5.16 26.30 -10.87
N ALA A 249 4.82 27.03 -11.93
CA ALA A 249 5.78 27.47 -12.93
C ALA A 249 6.79 28.51 -12.41
N THR A 250 6.33 29.43 -11.55
CA THR A 250 7.12 30.59 -11.12
C THR A 250 7.72 30.44 -9.72
N GLN A 251 7.04 29.72 -8.82
CA GLN A 251 7.43 29.60 -7.41
C GLN A 251 8.10 28.27 -7.06
N SER A 252 8.36 27.39 -8.03
CA SER A 252 8.95 26.08 -7.77
C SER A 252 10.05 25.69 -8.73
N TRP A 253 10.82 24.67 -8.34
CA TRP A 253 11.82 24.05 -9.21
C TRP A 253 11.20 23.29 -10.40
N ILE A 254 9.94 22.87 -10.30
CA ILE A 254 9.23 22.10 -11.33
C ILE A 254 9.07 22.91 -12.61
N GLY A 255 8.86 24.22 -12.48
CA GLY A 255 8.77 25.15 -13.61
C GLY A 255 10.10 25.45 -14.30
N LYS A 256 11.24 25.12 -13.67
CA LYS A 256 12.56 25.40 -14.22
C LYS A 256 12.89 24.36 -15.32
N PRO A 257 13.37 24.77 -16.50
CA PRO A 257 13.81 23.83 -17.52
C PRO A 257 14.86 22.84 -16.99
N HIS A 258 14.79 21.61 -17.48
CA HIS A 258 15.81 20.58 -17.29
C HIS A 258 16.44 20.26 -18.65
N LEU A 259 17.76 20.15 -18.71
CA LEU A 259 18.46 19.81 -19.93
C LEU A 259 18.65 18.29 -20.01
N LYS A 260 17.94 17.62 -20.93
CA LYS A 260 18.16 16.21 -21.25
C LYS A 260 19.00 16.09 -22.50
N TYR A 261 19.88 15.11 -22.55
CA TYR A 261 20.67 14.80 -23.72
C TYR A 261 20.15 13.52 -24.34
N ASP A 262 19.99 13.52 -25.66
CA ASP A 262 19.69 12.30 -26.38
C ASP A 262 20.95 11.45 -26.61
N LEU A 263 20.80 10.31 -27.30
CA LEU A 263 21.91 9.42 -27.62
C LEU A 263 22.93 10.05 -28.58
N GLY A 264 22.54 11.07 -29.35
CA GLY A 264 23.43 11.85 -30.21
C GLY A 264 24.18 12.95 -29.47
N GLY A 265 23.85 13.19 -28.19
CA GLY A 265 24.42 14.26 -27.38
C GLY A 265 23.74 15.61 -27.60
N GLU A 266 22.63 15.68 -28.33
CA GLU A 266 21.86 16.91 -28.50
C GLU A 266 21.05 17.21 -27.23
N GLY A 267 21.28 18.39 -26.67
CA GLY A 267 20.60 18.86 -25.48
C GLY A 267 19.22 19.43 -25.80
N LYS A 268 18.17 18.85 -25.22
CA LYS A 268 16.80 19.35 -25.27
C LYS A 268 16.37 19.88 -23.90
N ALA A 269 16.00 21.16 -23.86
CA ALA A 269 15.35 21.74 -22.69
C ALA A 269 13.92 21.17 -22.57
N VAL A 270 13.63 20.51 -21.46
CA VAL A 270 12.32 19.93 -21.14
C VAL A 270 11.74 20.68 -19.94
N ASN A 271 10.44 20.94 -19.97
CA ASN A 271 9.72 21.57 -18.86
C ASN A 271 8.52 20.68 -18.47
N TRP A 272 8.33 20.45 -17.17
CA TRP A 272 7.25 19.64 -16.63
C TRP A 272 5.88 20.29 -16.72
N ILE A 273 5.80 21.62 -16.80
CA ILE A 273 4.51 22.34 -16.80
C ILE A 273 3.58 21.79 -17.88
N GLY A 274 4.04 21.67 -19.12
CA GLY A 274 3.23 21.14 -20.22
C GLY A 274 2.77 19.69 -20.01
N LEU A 275 3.54 18.88 -19.28
CA LEU A 275 3.15 17.50 -18.94
C LEU A 275 2.13 17.46 -17.81
N LEU A 276 2.21 18.36 -16.82
CA LEU A 276 1.34 18.38 -15.64
C LEU A 276 0.01 19.10 -15.88
N SER A 277 0.02 20.14 -16.72
CA SER A 277 -1.16 20.98 -16.99
C SER A 277 -2.41 20.19 -17.35
N PRO A 278 -2.39 19.16 -18.23
CA PRO A 278 -3.61 18.43 -18.59
C PRO A 278 -4.34 17.81 -17.40
N SER A 279 -3.63 17.15 -16.47
CA SER A 279 -4.26 16.57 -15.27
C SER A 279 -4.77 17.63 -14.29
N ILE A 280 -4.08 18.76 -14.19
CA ILE A 280 -4.49 19.88 -13.33
C ILE A 280 -5.76 20.51 -13.90
N ILE A 281 -5.76 20.88 -15.17
CA ILE A 281 -6.91 21.47 -15.86
C ILE A 281 -8.13 20.55 -15.72
N GLU A 282 -7.96 19.26 -16.01
CA GLU A 282 -9.03 18.26 -15.88
C GLU A 282 -9.62 18.24 -14.47
N PHE A 283 -8.77 18.22 -13.43
CA PHE A 283 -9.24 18.25 -12.05
C PHE A 283 -10.10 19.49 -11.74
N PHE A 284 -9.65 20.68 -12.14
CA PHE A 284 -10.42 21.92 -11.90
C PHE A 284 -11.76 21.91 -12.66
N ILE A 285 -11.78 21.44 -13.91
CA ILE A 285 -13.01 21.30 -14.72
C ILE A 285 -14.00 20.33 -14.04
N GLN A 286 -13.52 19.18 -13.59
CA GLN A 286 -14.35 18.16 -12.93
C GLN A 286 -14.95 18.68 -11.62
N ILE A 287 -14.17 19.39 -10.80
CA ILE A 287 -14.69 20.02 -9.57
C ILE A 287 -15.69 21.13 -9.90
N GLN A 288 -15.40 21.98 -10.88
CA GLN A 288 -16.30 23.08 -11.27
C GLN A 288 -17.64 22.52 -11.76
N GLY A 289 -17.63 21.50 -12.63
CA GLY A 289 -18.84 20.81 -13.07
C GLY A 289 -19.62 20.19 -11.91
N TRP A 290 -18.91 19.57 -10.97
CA TRP A 290 -19.51 18.94 -9.78
C TRP A 290 -20.23 19.94 -8.87
N VAL A 291 -19.66 21.12 -8.66
CA VAL A 291 -20.29 22.16 -7.82
C VAL A 291 -21.35 22.99 -8.55
N SER A 292 -21.33 23.00 -9.89
CA SER A 292 -22.29 23.76 -10.71
C SER A 292 -23.66 23.08 -10.81
N THR A 293 -23.74 21.74 -10.72
CA THR A 293 -25.02 21.03 -10.81
C THR A 293 -25.01 19.68 -10.11
N LYS A 294 -26.11 19.36 -9.41
CA LYS A 294 -26.30 18.09 -8.71
C LYS A 294 -26.40 16.86 -9.62
N TYR A 295 -26.60 17.08 -10.93
CA TYR A 295 -26.75 15.99 -11.90
C TYR A 295 -25.42 15.57 -12.54
N TYR A 296 -24.38 16.39 -12.40
CA TYR A 296 -23.07 16.07 -12.92
C TYR A 296 -22.37 15.08 -12.01
N ARG A 297 -21.85 14.00 -12.59
CA ARG A 297 -21.02 13.02 -11.90
C ARG A 297 -19.58 13.23 -12.40
N PRO A 298 -18.69 13.80 -11.57
CA PRO A 298 -17.32 14.01 -11.99
C PRO A 298 -16.61 12.66 -12.18
N SER A 299 -15.69 12.61 -13.13
CA SER A 299 -14.76 11.51 -13.33
C SER A 299 -13.34 11.98 -13.03
N PHE A 300 -12.68 11.33 -12.09
CA PHE A 300 -11.30 11.67 -11.72
C PHE A 300 -10.26 10.74 -12.34
N VAL A 301 -10.68 9.78 -13.18
CA VAL A 301 -9.80 8.75 -13.79
C VAL A 301 -8.60 9.39 -14.49
N LEU A 302 -8.84 10.30 -15.43
CA LEU A 302 -7.79 10.92 -16.23
C LEU A 302 -6.83 11.75 -15.38
N ALA A 303 -7.36 12.53 -14.44
CA ALA A 303 -6.55 13.38 -13.58
C ALA A 303 -5.67 12.54 -12.62
N VAL A 304 -6.25 11.51 -12.00
CA VAL A 304 -5.56 10.62 -11.05
C VAL A 304 -4.49 9.81 -11.78
N ASP A 305 -4.82 9.14 -12.88
CA ASP A 305 -3.88 8.28 -13.61
C ASP A 305 -2.70 9.09 -14.14
N SER A 306 -3.02 10.22 -14.78
CA SER A 306 -2.03 11.09 -15.39
C SER A 306 -1.07 11.68 -14.36
N LEU A 307 -1.58 12.25 -13.26
CA LEU A 307 -0.76 12.91 -12.25
C LEU A 307 0.04 11.90 -11.42
N THR A 308 -0.55 10.74 -11.10
CA THR A 308 0.14 9.67 -10.36
C THR A 308 1.39 9.20 -11.10
N ILE A 309 1.27 8.87 -12.38
CA ILE A 309 2.42 8.39 -13.17
C ILE A 309 3.46 9.51 -13.38
N LYS A 310 3.01 10.76 -13.59
CA LYS A 310 3.92 11.90 -13.78
C LYS A 310 4.66 12.29 -12.49
N PHE A 311 4.09 12.02 -11.33
CA PHE A 311 4.76 12.25 -10.05
C PHE A 311 6.04 11.42 -9.91
N GLU A 312 6.05 10.18 -10.41
CA GLU A 312 7.27 9.36 -10.47
C GLU A 312 8.35 10.05 -11.33
N GLY A 313 7.95 10.59 -12.48
CA GLY A 313 8.84 11.36 -13.34
C GLY A 313 9.42 12.61 -12.68
N LEU A 314 8.60 13.34 -11.91
CA LEU A 314 9.06 14.49 -11.12
C LEU A 314 10.09 14.08 -10.07
N LEU A 315 9.84 13.02 -9.30
CA LEU A 315 10.81 12.55 -8.31
C LEU A 315 12.14 12.15 -8.96
N ARG A 316 12.11 11.52 -10.15
CA ARG A 316 13.33 11.22 -10.91
C ARG A 316 14.06 12.47 -11.35
N ASP A 317 13.36 13.45 -11.92
CA ASP A 317 13.97 14.74 -12.31
C ASP A 317 14.58 15.47 -11.10
N PHE A 318 13.92 15.41 -9.94
CA PHE A 318 14.48 15.93 -8.69
C PHE A 318 15.79 15.23 -8.34
N CYS A 319 15.83 13.89 -8.40
CA CYS A 319 17.05 13.11 -8.15
C CYS A 319 18.17 13.46 -9.13
N GLU A 320 17.86 13.52 -10.43
CA GLU A 320 18.81 13.86 -11.49
C GLU A 320 19.44 15.24 -11.23
N ARG A 321 18.62 16.25 -10.90
CA ARG A 321 19.10 17.60 -10.56
C ARG A 321 19.99 17.62 -9.31
N MET A 322 19.71 16.75 -8.36
CA MET A 322 20.51 16.55 -7.15
C MET A 322 21.71 15.62 -7.34
N LYS A 323 21.95 15.10 -8.55
CA LYS A 323 22.99 14.11 -8.87
C LYS A 323 22.88 12.82 -8.05
N ILE A 324 21.66 12.43 -7.70
CA ILE A 324 21.35 11.19 -7.00
C ILE A 324 21.15 10.10 -8.06
N PRO A 325 21.91 8.99 -8.03
CA PRO A 325 21.75 7.92 -9.01
C PRO A 325 20.35 7.30 -8.94
N THR A 326 19.65 7.26 -10.07
CA THR A 326 18.32 6.62 -10.21
C THR A 326 18.38 5.26 -10.88
N SER A 327 19.57 4.75 -11.20
CA SER A 327 19.76 3.48 -11.90
C SER A 327 20.58 2.48 -11.07
N HIS A 328 20.30 1.19 -11.22
CA HIS A 328 20.98 0.09 -10.55
C HIS A 328 21.29 -1.05 -11.53
N ILE A 329 22.21 -1.94 -11.16
CA ILE A 329 22.53 -3.12 -11.97
C ILE A 329 21.44 -4.18 -11.74
N GLY A 330 20.62 -4.44 -12.76
CA GLY A 330 19.64 -5.51 -12.81
C GLY A 330 20.14 -6.74 -13.56
N LYS A 331 19.30 -7.77 -13.66
CA LYS A 331 19.64 -9.05 -14.34
C LYS A 331 19.96 -8.91 -15.83
N LYS A 332 19.50 -7.83 -16.49
CA LYS A 332 19.69 -7.57 -17.92
C LYS A 332 20.56 -6.32 -18.20
N GLY A 333 21.33 -5.86 -17.22
CA GLY A 333 22.12 -4.62 -17.31
C GLY A 333 21.58 -3.50 -16.41
N MET A 334 21.95 -2.25 -16.70
CA MET A 334 21.47 -1.09 -15.94
C MET A 334 19.96 -0.90 -16.10
N GLN A 335 19.26 -0.71 -14.98
CA GLN A 335 17.82 -0.53 -14.92
C GLN A 335 17.48 0.63 -13.99
N GLU A 336 16.41 1.35 -14.30
CA GLU A 336 15.87 2.37 -13.40
C GLU A 336 15.39 1.73 -12.09
N VAL A 337 15.73 2.39 -10.98
CA VAL A 337 15.32 2.03 -9.63
C VAL A 337 13.83 2.33 -9.48
N TYR A 338 13.07 1.44 -8.85
CA TYR A 338 11.66 1.67 -8.54
C TYR A 338 11.48 2.85 -7.59
N ILE A 339 10.36 3.58 -7.71
CA ILE A 339 10.06 4.77 -6.88
C ILE A 339 10.19 4.54 -5.37
N HIS A 340 9.80 3.35 -4.85
CA HIS A 340 9.94 3.01 -3.44
C HIS A 340 11.41 3.03 -3.00
N ASN A 341 12.28 2.42 -3.80
CA ASN A 341 13.73 2.40 -3.57
C ASN A 341 14.37 3.79 -3.73
N VAL A 342 13.77 4.67 -4.55
CA VAL A 342 14.18 6.07 -4.65
C VAL A 342 13.89 6.76 -3.32
N LEU A 343 12.64 6.74 -2.84
CA LEU A 343 12.23 7.39 -1.59
C LEU A 343 12.97 6.85 -0.34
N ASP A 344 13.40 5.59 -0.37
CA ASP A 344 14.17 4.97 0.71
C ASP A 344 15.67 5.31 0.71
N ASN A 345 16.17 5.98 -0.34
CA ASN A 345 17.57 6.35 -0.45
C ASN A 345 18.00 7.36 0.62
N ASP A 346 19.09 7.05 1.34
CA ASP A 346 19.62 7.89 2.43
C ASP A 346 19.98 9.32 2.00
N ILE A 347 20.32 9.53 0.74
CA ILE A 347 20.62 10.86 0.20
C ILE A 347 19.32 11.66 0.04
N ILE A 348 18.24 11.03 -0.44
CA ILE A 348 16.93 11.67 -0.61
C ILE A 348 16.33 12.05 0.74
N LYS A 349 16.52 11.19 1.75
CA LYS A 349 16.11 11.45 3.14
C LYS A 349 16.77 12.69 3.75
N LYS A 350 17.87 13.21 3.18
CA LYS A 350 18.49 14.48 3.60
C LYS A 350 17.79 15.71 3.02
N PHE A 351 17.03 15.55 1.94
CA PHE A 351 16.32 16.65 1.29
C PHE A 351 14.91 16.81 1.80
N PHE A 352 14.18 15.69 1.89
CA PHE A 352 12.79 15.69 2.36
C PHE A 352 12.73 15.53 3.88
N ASN A 353 11.81 16.24 4.52
CA ASN A 353 11.49 15.96 5.92
C ASN A 353 10.67 14.67 6.04
N ASP A 354 10.65 14.10 7.25
CA ASP A 354 9.98 12.84 7.53
C ASP A 354 8.47 12.89 7.25
N ASP A 355 7.82 14.04 7.45
CA ASP A 355 6.38 14.22 7.21
C ASP A 355 6.05 14.10 5.70
N ASP A 356 6.89 14.69 4.84
CA ASP A 356 6.78 14.62 3.38
C ASP A 356 7.07 13.21 2.86
N LEU A 357 8.11 12.56 3.40
CA LEU A 357 8.41 11.17 3.07
C LEU A 357 7.28 10.23 3.47
N LEU A 358 6.68 10.44 4.65
CA LEU A 358 5.53 9.66 5.09
C LEU A 358 4.36 9.83 4.12
N LEU A 359 4.05 11.06 3.70
CA LEU A 359 3.01 11.33 2.70
C LEU A 359 3.30 10.65 1.36
N PHE A 360 4.51 10.80 0.82
CA PHE A 360 4.87 10.23 -0.48
C PHE A 360 4.84 8.70 -0.44
N ASN A 361 5.36 8.11 0.64
CA ASN A 361 5.32 6.66 0.81
C ASN A 361 3.88 6.15 0.96
N TYR A 362 3.07 6.82 1.76
CA TYR A 362 1.65 6.50 1.90
C TYR A 362 0.91 6.58 0.55
N LEU A 363 1.16 7.62 -0.24
CA LEU A 363 0.41 7.87 -1.48
C LEU A 363 0.84 6.96 -2.63
N PHE A 364 2.15 6.69 -2.78
CA PHE A 364 2.71 6.11 -4.00
C PHE A 364 3.32 4.71 -3.86
N SER A 365 3.90 4.34 -2.73
CA SER A 365 4.78 3.15 -2.66
C SER A 365 4.34 2.08 -1.65
N SER A 366 3.80 2.47 -0.50
CA SER A 366 3.50 1.55 0.58
C SER A 366 2.32 0.65 0.24
N GLU A 367 2.49 -0.67 0.35
CA GLU A 367 1.40 -1.64 0.23
C GLU A 367 0.28 -1.43 1.25
N SER A 368 0.60 -0.86 2.41
CA SER A 368 -0.36 -0.52 3.46
C SER A 368 -0.89 0.91 3.35
N GLY A 369 -0.40 1.70 2.38
CA GLY A 369 -0.92 3.00 2.02
C GLY A 369 -1.95 2.93 0.88
N LEU A 370 -2.13 4.04 0.17
CA LEU A 370 -2.98 4.11 -1.03
C LEU A 370 -2.35 3.42 -2.24
N ASN A 371 -1.01 3.35 -2.29
CA ASN A 371 -0.24 2.70 -3.35
C ASN A 371 -0.70 3.07 -4.78
N LEU A 372 -1.05 4.35 -4.99
CA LEU A 372 -1.70 4.79 -6.23
C LEU A 372 -0.86 4.44 -7.45
N ARG A 373 0.47 4.55 -7.37
CA ARG A 373 1.35 4.23 -8.49
C ARG A 373 1.17 2.78 -8.95
N ASN A 374 1.18 1.82 -8.03
CA ASN A 374 0.96 0.42 -8.36
C ASN A 374 -0.45 0.18 -8.89
N ASN A 375 -1.44 0.75 -8.21
CA ASN A 375 -2.86 0.53 -8.53
C ASN A 375 -3.23 1.11 -9.91
N VAL A 376 -2.70 2.27 -10.27
CA VAL A 376 -2.86 2.88 -11.60
C VAL A 376 -2.08 2.10 -12.66
N ALA A 377 -0.79 1.82 -12.43
CA ALA A 377 0.07 1.19 -13.43
C ALA A 377 -0.38 -0.24 -13.82
N HIS A 378 -1.05 -0.94 -12.90
CA HIS A 378 -1.59 -2.29 -13.13
C HIS A 378 -3.11 -2.32 -13.33
N CYS A 379 -3.76 -1.15 -13.47
CA CYS A 379 -5.21 -1.03 -13.65
C CYS A 379 -6.02 -1.79 -12.58
N PHE A 380 -5.60 -1.72 -11.32
CA PHE A 380 -6.31 -2.34 -10.20
C PHE A 380 -7.47 -1.49 -9.66
N LEU A 381 -7.58 -0.22 -10.06
CA LEU A 381 -8.69 0.65 -9.67
C LEU A 381 -9.91 0.45 -10.59
N ASP A 382 -11.08 0.22 -9.99
CA ASP A 382 -12.36 0.28 -10.68
C ASP A 382 -12.86 1.73 -10.76
N TYR A 383 -13.78 2.00 -11.67
CA TYR A 383 -14.34 3.34 -11.89
C TYR A 383 -14.84 4.01 -10.59
N GLU A 384 -15.49 3.25 -9.70
CA GLU A 384 -16.06 3.78 -8.45
C GLU A 384 -15.02 4.11 -7.37
N GLU A 385 -13.80 3.60 -7.51
CA GLU A 385 -12.71 3.88 -6.56
C GLU A 385 -12.01 5.21 -6.85
N TYR A 386 -12.18 5.75 -8.06
CA TYR A 386 -11.70 7.08 -8.41
C TYR A 386 -12.55 8.14 -7.73
N ASN A 387 -11.92 8.93 -6.86
CA ASN A 387 -12.62 9.90 -6.03
C ASN A 387 -11.82 11.21 -5.89
N PRO A 388 -12.48 12.34 -5.57
CA PRO A 388 -11.80 13.63 -5.47
C PRO A 388 -10.74 13.66 -4.37
N GLY A 389 -10.87 12.82 -3.33
CA GLY A 389 -9.89 12.73 -2.25
C GLY A 389 -8.50 12.33 -2.74
N GLN A 390 -8.41 11.41 -3.70
CA GLN A 390 -7.14 11.06 -4.33
C GLN A 390 -6.50 12.29 -5.01
N MET A 391 -7.29 13.07 -5.75
CA MET A 391 -6.80 14.29 -6.38
C MET A 391 -6.41 15.37 -5.39
N PHE A 392 -7.15 15.54 -4.28
CA PHE A 392 -6.77 16.47 -3.23
C PHE A 392 -5.40 16.13 -2.65
N LEU A 393 -5.14 14.84 -2.41
CA LEU A 393 -3.84 14.37 -1.94
C LEU A 393 -2.74 14.52 -2.99
N LEU A 394 -3.03 14.25 -4.27
CA LEU A 394 -2.06 14.43 -5.36
C LEU A 394 -1.68 15.90 -5.55
N ILE A 395 -2.65 16.82 -5.51
CA ILE A 395 -2.40 18.26 -5.56
C ILE A 395 -1.57 18.71 -4.35
N ALA A 396 -1.92 18.24 -3.16
CA ALA A 396 -1.14 18.56 -1.96
C ALA A 396 0.28 17.98 -2.04
N ALA A 397 0.45 16.75 -2.52
CA ALA A 397 1.77 16.14 -2.72
C ALA A 397 2.61 16.92 -3.74
N LEU A 398 1.99 17.39 -4.84
CA LEU A 398 2.65 18.22 -5.84
C LEU A 398 3.13 19.55 -5.23
N LEU A 399 2.26 20.24 -4.49
CA LEU A 399 2.63 21.48 -3.79
C LEU A 399 3.73 21.25 -2.74
N ARG A 400 3.67 20.14 -2.01
CA ARG A 400 4.66 19.77 -1.00
C ARG A 400 6.01 19.38 -1.62
N LEU A 401 6.02 18.76 -2.80
CA LEU A 401 7.26 18.54 -3.56
C LEU A 401 7.81 19.87 -4.12
N ALA A 402 6.94 20.79 -4.53
CA ALA A 402 7.30 22.06 -5.13
C ALA A 402 8.06 23.02 -4.19
N LYS A 403 7.87 22.93 -2.86
CA LYS A 403 8.59 23.82 -1.90
C LYS A 403 10.08 23.53 -1.76
N TYR A 404 10.51 22.34 -2.16
CA TYR A 404 11.91 21.96 -2.02
C TYR A 404 12.73 22.68 -3.08
N ASP A 405 13.82 23.32 -2.68
CA ASP A 405 14.81 23.83 -3.62
C ASP A 405 16.01 22.87 -3.65
N TYR A 406 16.73 22.83 -4.76
CA TYR A 406 17.92 21.98 -4.93
C TYR A 406 19.14 22.47 -4.13
N LYS A 407 18.95 23.45 -3.26
CA LYS A 407 19.97 23.93 -2.33
C LYS A 407 19.97 23.00 -1.12
N ILE A 408 21.04 22.22 -0.97
CA ILE A 408 21.30 21.40 0.23
C ILE A 408 21.13 22.30 1.45
N LYS A 409 20.27 21.90 2.40
CA LYS A 409 20.25 22.50 3.74
C LYS A 409 21.66 22.37 4.32
N THR A 410 22.42 23.44 4.27
CA THR A 410 23.63 23.55 5.07
C THR A 410 23.16 23.63 6.50
N SER A 411 23.46 22.60 7.28
CA SER A 411 23.23 22.59 8.72
C SER A 411 24.01 23.77 9.31
N SER A 412 23.30 24.79 9.77
CA SER A 412 23.81 25.84 10.65
C SER A 412 23.32 25.60 12.05
#